data_AF-A0AAV6V109-F1
#
_entry.id   AF-A0AAV6V109-F1
#
_cell.length_a   1.000
_cell.length_b   1.000
_cell.length_c   1.000
_cell.angle_alpha   90.00
_cell.angle_beta   90.00
_cell.angle_gamma   90.00
#
_symmetry.space_group_name_H-M   'P 1'
#
loop_
_entity.id
_entity.type
_entity.pdbx_description
1 polymer ?
#
loop_
_entity_poly.entity_id
_entity_poly.type
_entity_poly.pdbx_seq_one_letter_code
_entity_poly.pdbx_strand_id
1 'polypeptide(L)'
;MSSIYNYPFVPPNVRFITPVYHPNIDDSGRICLDALKPPPQGSWKPSLNLSSILMAIRLLLSEPNFNDPLMSEIAQEYQMNRASFITHAMEWTAKHAKNQSAISSNTTPNNTSSTKRTAEGDNWTDNKKPKMF
;
A
#
# COMPACT_ATOMS: atom_id res chain seq x y z
N MET A 1 -17.32 -11.49 9.16
CA MET A 1 -18.01 -12.13 8.01
C MET A 1 -18.03 -11.16 6.84
N SER A 2 -17.70 -11.63 5.63
CA SER A 2 -17.21 -10.83 4.50
C SER A 2 -18.28 -9.97 3.80
N SER A 3 -18.00 -8.67 3.62
CA SER A 3 -18.90 -7.70 2.97
C SER A 3 -19.15 -7.93 1.47
N ILE A 4 -18.39 -8.84 0.83
CA ILE A 4 -18.51 -9.14 -0.61
C ILE A 4 -19.88 -9.70 -1.01
N TYR A 5 -20.59 -10.39 -0.11
CA TYR A 5 -21.88 -11.00 -0.44
C TYR A 5 -23.01 -9.97 -0.57
N ASN A 6 -22.82 -8.77 -0.03
CA ASN A 6 -23.82 -7.71 -0.03
C ASN A 6 -23.46 -6.54 -0.96
N TYR A 7 -22.34 -6.60 -1.67
CA TYR A 7 -22.06 -5.65 -2.75
C TYR A 7 -23.06 -5.90 -3.90
N PRO A 8 -23.66 -4.87 -4.50
CA PRO A 8 -23.39 -3.43 -4.31
C PRO A 8 -24.29 -2.72 -3.29
N PHE A 9 -25.14 -3.42 -2.54
CA PHE A 9 -26.04 -2.81 -1.56
C PHE A 9 -25.32 -2.29 -0.30
N VAL A 10 -24.18 -2.89 0.04
CA VAL A 10 -23.25 -2.44 1.09
C VAL A 10 -21.93 -2.02 0.43
N PRO A 11 -21.30 -0.91 0.87
CA PRO A 11 -20.03 -0.47 0.31
C PRO A 11 -18.92 -1.51 0.54
N PRO A 12 -17.89 -1.54 -0.33
CA PRO A 12 -16.70 -2.30 -0.04
C PRO A 12 -15.97 -1.73 1.19
N ASN A 13 -15.29 -2.58 1.94
CA ASN A 13 -14.38 -2.12 2.99
C ASN A 13 -13.03 -1.75 2.35
N VAL A 14 -12.65 -0.48 2.47
CA VAL A 14 -11.42 0.07 1.86
C VAL A 14 -10.57 0.71 2.96
N ARG A 15 -9.27 0.41 2.96
CA ARG A 15 -8.28 1.03 3.83
C ARG A 15 -6.96 1.21 3.11
N PHE A 16 -6.16 2.16 3.56
CA PHE A 16 -4.76 2.27 3.16
C PHE A 16 -3.93 1.16 3.82
N ILE A 17 -3.11 0.49 3.02
CA ILE A 17 -2.06 -0.41 3.51
C ILE A 17 -0.77 0.38 3.70
N THR A 18 -0.45 1.25 2.74
CA THR A 18 0.66 2.19 2.83
C THR A 18 0.30 3.33 3.80
N PRO A 19 1.13 3.63 4.82
CA PRO A 19 0.92 4.78 5.68
C PRO A 19 0.84 6.10 4.90
N VAL A 20 -0.09 6.97 5.26
CA VAL A 20 -0.31 8.28 4.61
C VAL A 20 -0.44 9.36 5.67
N TYR A 21 0.29 10.46 5.51
CA TYR A 21 0.14 11.65 6.36
C TYR A 21 -1.02 12.51 5.85
N HIS A 22 -2.22 12.33 6.41
CA HIS A 22 -3.43 12.97 5.88
C HIS A 22 -4.50 13.21 6.97
N PRO A 23 -5.23 14.35 6.95
CA PRO A 23 -6.27 14.66 7.94
C PRO A 23 -7.40 13.61 8.05
N ASN A 24 -7.75 12.96 6.94
CA ASN A 24 -8.87 12.01 6.84
C ASN A 24 -8.45 10.54 6.78
N ILE A 25 -7.17 10.21 7.03
CA ILE A 25 -6.66 8.84 7.05
C ILE A 25 -5.90 8.64 8.36
N ASP A 26 -6.27 7.63 9.15
CA ASP A 26 -5.60 7.34 10.42
C ASP A 26 -4.44 6.33 10.26
N ASP A 27 -3.72 6.08 11.36
CA ASP A 27 -2.56 5.16 11.39
C ASP A 27 -2.92 3.70 11.06
N SER A 28 -4.19 3.32 11.20
CA SER A 28 -4.70 1.99 10.80
C SER A 28 -5.10 1.95 9.32
N GLY A 29 -5.02 3.08 8.62
CA GLY A 29 -5.41 3.27 7.23
C GLY A 29 -6.91 3.43 7.03
N ARG A 30 -7.71 3.64 8.08
CA ARG A 30 -9.15 3.91 7.94
C ARG A 30 -9.34 5.25 7.25
N ILE A 31 -10.34 5.34 6.37
CA ILE A 31 -10.62 6.52 5.56
C ILE A 31 -11.95 7.12 6.02
N CYS A 32 -11.95 8.41 6.35
CA CYS A 32 -13.21 9.15 6.49
C CYS A 32 -13.64 9.67 5.11
N LEU A 33 -14.51 8.91 4.44
CA LEU A 33 -15.10 9.25 3.15
C LEU A 33 -16.59 8.89 3.16
N ASP A 34 -17.44 9.83 2.75
CA ASP A 34 -18.91 9.68 2.74
C ASP A 34 -19.39 8.58 1.79
N ALA A 35 -18.74 8.44 0.64
CA ALA A 35 -19.03 7.42 -0.37
C ALA A 35 -18.76 6.00 0.14
N LEU A 36 -18.03 5.81 1.24
CA LEU A 36 -17.77 4.50 1.86
C LEU A 36 -18.73 4.20 3.03
N LYS A 37 -19.66 5.10 3.34
CA LYS A 37 -20.61 4.96 4.44
C LYS A 37 -22.04 4.79 3.88
N PRO A 38 -22.84 3.85 4.39
CA PRO A 38 -24.25 3.74 4.00
C PRO A 38 -25.06 4.95 4.51
N PRO A 39 -26.18 5.29 3.85
CA PRO A 39 -27.13 6.26 4.39
C PRO A 39 -27.68 5.81 5.77
N PRO A 40 -28.07 6.76 6.65
CA PRO A 40 -28.09 8.21 6.44
C PRO A 40 -26.75 8.90 6.73
N GLN A 41 -25.74 8.20 7.23
CA GLN A 41 -24.46 8.82 7.63
C GLN A 41 -23.49 9.03 6.47
N GLY A 42 -23.78 8.47 5.31
CA GLY A 42 -22.96 8.61 4.10
C GLY A 42 -23.79 8.62 2.83
N SER A 43 -23.07 8.56 1.70
CA SER A 43 -23.62 8.74 0.36
C SER A 43 -23.47 7.50 -0.52
N TRP A 44 -23.13 6.33 0.06
CA TRP A 44 -23.05 5.09 -0.70
C TRP A 44 -24.37 4.79 -1.42
N LYS A 45 -24.27 4.46 -2.70
CA LYS A 45 -25.37 4.03 -3.55
C LYS A 45 -24.91 2.80 -4.34
N PRO A 46 -25.79 1.81 -4.60
CA PRO A 46 -25.45 0.65 -5.43
C PRO A 46 -24.99 0.98 -6.86
N SER A 47 -25.24 2.21 -7.33
CA SER A 47 -24.75 2.71 -8.62
C SER A 47 -23.28 3.16 -8.59
N LEU A 48 -22.69 3.34 -7.41
CA LEU A 48 -21.26 3.62 -7.27
C LEU A 48 -20.46 2.34 -7.47
N ASN A 49 -19.27 2.48 -8.07
CA ASN A 49 -18.37 1.38 -8.32
C ASN A 49 -16.96 1.70 -7.81
N LEU A 50 -16.05 0.73 -7.93
CA LEU A 50 -14.68 0.87 -7.49
C LEU A 50 -13.95 2.06 -8.14
N SER A 51 -14.21 2.34 -9.43
CA SER A 51 -13.61 3.49 -10.11
C SER A 51 -14.07 4.81 -9.49
N SER A 52 -15.35 4.94 -9.18
CA SER A 52 -15.89 6.14 -8.50
C SER A 52 -15.31 6.30 -7.10
N ILE A 53 -15.15 5.20 -6.35
CA ILE A 53 -14.52 5.22 -5.02
C ILE A 53 -13.05 5.67 -5.12
N LEU A 54 -12.27 5.07 -6.02
CA LEU A 54 -10.85 5.42 -6.19
C LEU A 54 -10.68 6.87 -6.63
N MET A 55 -11.57 7.38 -7.49
CA MET A 55 -11.59 8.78 -7.88
C MET A 55 -11.88 9.69 -6.67
N ALA A 56 -12.87 9.35 -5.85
CA ALA A 56 -13.18 10.09 -4.63
C ALA A 56 -12.02 10.09 -3.62
N ILE A 57 -11.32 8.96 -3.46
CA ILE A 57 -10.10 8.88 -2.63
C ILE A 57 -8.99 9.77 -3.20
N ARG A 58 -8.77 9.78 -4.52
CA ARG A 58 -7.78 10.66 -5.16
C ARG A 58 -8.10 12.14 -4.91
N LEU A 59 -9.37 12.51 -5.03
CA LEU A 59 -9.83 13.87 -4.73
C LEU A 59 -9.60 14.19 -3.25
N LEU A 60 -9.97 13.28 -2.34
CA LEU A 60 -9.73 13.45 -0.90
C LEU A 60 -8.25 13.69 -0.56
N LEU A 61 -7.33 12.95 -1.20
CA LEU A 61 -5.88 13.16 -1.03
C LEU A 61 -5.39 14.52 -1.50
N SER A 62 -6.08 15.13 -2.47
CA SER A 62 -5.74 16.45 -3.02
C SER A 62 -6.40 17.58 -2.22
N GLU A 63 -7.62 17.31 -1.74
CA GLU A 63 -8.51 18.25 -1.06
C GLU A 63 -9.07 17.59 0.21
N PRO A 64 -8.39 17.72 1.36
CA PRO A 64 -8.85 17.13 2.62
C PRO A 64 -10.16 17.77 3.10
N ASN A 65 -10.96 16.99 3.82
CA ASN A 65 -12.20 17.44 4.44
C ASN A 65 -11.99 17.78 5.92
N PHE A 66 -12.24 19.03 6.32
CA PHE A 66 -12.02 19.51 7.69
C PHE A 66 -13.24 19.42 8.62
N ASN A 67 -14.40 18.98 8.13
CA ASN A 67 -15.61 18.90 8.95
C ASN A 67 -15.55 17.76 9.97
N ASP A 68 -14.84 16.67 9.66
CA ASP A 68 -14.70 15.47 10.50
C ASP A 68 -13.34 14.79 10.24
N PRO A 69 -12.21 15.41 10.64
CA PRO A 69 -10.89 14.84 10.45
C PRO A 69 -10.67 13.66 11.42
N LEU A 70 -10.03 12.59 10.93
CA LEU A 70 -9.57 11.49 11.79
C LEU A 70 -8.30 11.86 12.55
N MET A 71 -7.48 12.75 11.98
CA MET A 71 -6.21 13.22 12.53
C MET A 71 -6.27 14.73 12.73
N SER A 72 -6.82 15.16 13.87
CA SER A 72 -7.03 16.59 14.18
C SER A 72 -5.75 17.43 14.18
N GLU A 73 -4.63 16.86 14.62
CA GLU A 73 -3.33 17.53 14.62
C GLU A 73 -2.83 17.83 13.19
N ILE A 74 -2.96 16.86 12.30
CA ILE A 74 -2.61 17.02 10.87
C ILE A 74 -3.55 18.02 10.19
N ALA A 75 -4.84 17.99 10.56
CA ALA A 75 -5.82 18.95 10.07
C ALA A 75 -5.47 20.40 10.49
N GLN A 76 -5.10 20.58 11.77
CA GLN A 76 -4.68 21.87 12.30
C GLN A 76 -3.40 22.36 11.61
N GLU A 77 -2.40 21.49 11.44
CA GLU A 77 -1.16 21.84 10.73
C GLU A 77 -1.44 22.28 9.29
N TYR A 78 -2.30 21.55 8.56
CA TYR A 78 -2.67 21.91 7.20
C TYR A 78 -3.27 23.33 7.12
N GLN A 79 -4.12 23.69 8.08
CA GLN A 79 -4.81 24.98 8.13
C GLN A 79 -3.90 26.12 8.59
N MET A 80 -3.02 25.87 9.57
CA MET A 80 -2.18 26.90 10.19
C MET A 80 -0.82 27.08 9.50
N ASN A 81 -0.23 26.02 8.97
CA ASN A 81 1.08 26.03 8.34
C ASN A 81 1.17 25.02 7.19
N ARG A 82 0.64 25.44 6.04
CA ARG A 82 0.61 24.58 4.85
C ARG A 82 2.00 24.14 4.38
N ALA A 83 3.02 24.98 4.55
CA ALA A 83 4.39 24.62 4.14
C ALA A 83 4.94 23.45 4.98
N SER A 84 4.74 23.48 6.30
CA SER A 84 5.12 22.39 7.20
C SER A 84 4.37 21.09 6.86
N PHE A 85 3.05 21.18 6.66
CA PHE A 85 2.25 20.04 6.23
C PHE A 85 2.79 19.40 4.93
N ILE A 86 3.14 20.21 3.92
CA ILE A 86 3.68 19.71 2.66
C ILE A 86 5.03 19.01 2.89
N THR A 87 5.93 19.59 3.69
CA THR A 87 7.21 18.96 4.04
C THR A 87 7.01 17.60 4.68
N HIS A 88 6.18 17.51 5.72
CA HIS A 88 5.89 16.24 6.40
C HIS A 88 5.21 15.21 5.48
N ALA A 89 4.24 15.63 4.66
CA ALA A 89 3.58 14.76 3.70
C ALA A 89 4.56 14.20 2.65
N MET A 90 5.50 15.03 2.18
CA MET A 90 6.56 14.61 1.24
C MET A 90 7.53 13.62 1.90
N GLU A 91 7.95 13.88 3.14
CA GLU A 91 8.79 12.96 3.91
C GLU A 91 8.12 11.60 4.12
N TRP A 92 6.83 11.61 4.51
CA TRP A 92 6.04 10.39 4.68
C TRP A 92 5.92 9.61 3.37
N THR A 93 5.63 10.31 2.28
CA THR A 93 5.55 9.71 0.94
C THR A 93 6.89 9.09 0.54
N ALA A 94 8.01 9.78 0.80
CA ALA A 94 9.33 9.27 0.50
C ALA A 94 9.68 8.01 1.30
N LYS A 95 9.26 7.94 2.56
CA LYS A 95 9.51 6.82 3.47
C LYS A 95 8.64 5.59 3.16
N HIS A 96 7.38 5.80 2.77
CA HIS A 96 6.38 4.74 2.75
C HIS A 96 5.85 4.37 1.35
N ALA A 97 5.90 5.29 0.39
CA ALA A 97 5.23 5.15 -0.92
C ALA A 97 6.18 5.20 -2.13
N LYS A 98 7.50 5.13 -1.91
CA LYS A 98 8.48 4.90 -2.99
C LYS A 98 8.65 3.39 -3.25
N ASN A 99 8.86 3.01 -4.51
CA ASN A 99 9.02 1.62 -4.95
C ASN A 99 9.98 0.83 -4.04
N GLN A 100 9.46 -0.16 -3.32
CA GLN A 100 10.27 -1.26 -2.80
C GLN A 100 10.58 -2.26 -3.93
N SER A 101 11.23 -1.80 -4.99
CA SER A 101 11.82 -2.72 -5.97
C SER A 101 13.20 -3.16 -5.48
N ALA A 102 13.28 -3.95 -4.38
CA ALA A 102 14.48 -4.71 -3.97
C ALA A 102 14.32 -5.62 -2.72
N ILE A 103 13.15 -6.20 -2.40
CA ILE A 103 13.09 -7.28 -1.38
C ILE A 103 12.52 -8.55 -2.02
N SER A 104 13.27 -9.06 -3.01
CA SER A 104 13.26 -10.45 -3.47
C SER A 104 14.49 -10.67 -4.36
N SER A 105 15.68 -10.47 -3.80
CA SER A 105 16.91 -11.01 -4.36
C SER A 105 17.75 -11.57 -3.21
N ASN A 106 17.70 -12.90 -3.09
CA ASN A 106 18.58 -13.81 -2.36
C ASN A 106 19.82 -13.19 -1.70
N THR A 107 19.96 -13.33 -0.38
CA THR A 107 21.24 -13.67 0.27
C THR A 107 20.98 -14.33 1.63
N THR A 108 21.13 -15.65 1.67
CA THR A 108 21.57 -16.36 2.88
C THR A 108 22.65 -17.35 2.44
N PRO A 109 23.94 -17.12 2.74
CA PRO A 109 24.92 -18.19 2.75
C PRO A 109 24.80 -18.87 4.11
N ASN A 110 24.13 -20.03 4.14
CA ASN A 110 24.22 -20.91 5.30
C ASN A 110 25.62 -21.53 5.35
N ASN A 111 26.34 -21.22 6.42
CA ASN A 111 27.48 -21.99 6.91
C ASN A 111 27.05 -23.45 7.14
N THR A 112 27.81 -24.41 6.63
CA THR A 112 27.90 -25.74 7.25
C THR A 112 29.32 -26.29 7.11
N SER A 113 29.79 -26.78 8.26
CA SER A 113 31.11 -27.23 8.64
C SER A 113 31.72 -28.34 7.78
N SER A 114 33.02 -28.20 7.51
CA SER A 114 34.05 -29.25 7.45
C SER A 114 33.64 -30.72 7.15
N THR A 115 34.08 -31.25 6.01
CA THR A 115 34.61 -32.63 5.95
C THR A 115 35.74 -32.72 4.91
N LYS A 116 36.90 -33.14 5.40
CA LYS A 116 38.15 -33.39 4.69
C LYS A 116 38.07 -34.76 4.01
N ARG A 117 38.19 -34.86 2.68
CA ARG A 117 38.61 -36.08 1.97
C ARG A 117 39.39 -35.74 0.70
N THR A 118 40.39 -36.57 0.46
CA THR A 118 41.54 -36.52 -0.46
C THR A 118 41.22 -36.88 -1.91
N ALA A 119 41.98 -36.25 -2.82
CA ALA A 119 42.56 -36.67 -4.13
C ALA A 119 41.83 -37.60 -5.13
N GLU A 120 42.23 -37.43 -6.40
CA GLU A 120 41.91 -38.18 -7.64
C GLU A 120 40.59 -37.69 -8.29
N GLY A 121 40.58 -37.08 -9.48
CA GLY A 121 41.22 -37.49 -10.72
C GLY A 121 40.11 -38.10 -11.58
N ASP A 122 39.59 -37.34 -12.55
CA ASP A 122 39.22 -37.84 -13.88
C ASP A 122 38.51 -36.79 -14.73
N ASN A 123 39.01 -36.71 -15.96
CA ASN A 123 38.68 -35.80 -17.04
C ASN A 123 37.69 -36.55 -17.94
N TRP A 124 36.50 -36.00 -18.20
CA TRP A 124 35.62 -36.50 -19.26
C TRP A 124 34.92 -35.35 -19.98
N THR A 125 35.42 -35.05 -21.19
CA THR A 125 34.72 -34.30 -22.22
C THR A 125 33.58 -35.15 -22.79
N ASP A 126 32.37 -34.62 -22.95
CA ASP A 126 31.79 -34.61 -24.30
C ASP A 126 30.56 -33.70 -24.46
N ASN A 127 30.45 -33.24 -25.70
CA ASN A 127 29.51 -32.32 -26.28
C ASN A 127 28.05 -32.81 -26.29
N LYS A 128 27.11 -31.87 -26.14
CA LYS A 128 25.90 -31.73 -27.00
C LYS A 128 25.05 -30.50 -26.62
N LYS A 129 25.11 -29.46 -27.45
CA LYS A 129 23.98 -28.54 -27.73
C LYS A 129 23.26 -29.05 -29.01
N PRO A 130 22.15 -28.45 -29.46
CA PRO A 130 20.92 -27.99 -28.79
C PRO A 130 19.65 -28.55 -29.49
N LYS A 131 18.43 -28.33 -28.98
CA LYS A 131 17.25 -28.17 -29.87
C LYS A 131 16.28 -27.13 -29.32
N MET A 132 16.06 -26.14 -30.17
CA MET A 132 15.05 -25.10 -30.10
C MET A 132 13.67 -25.74 -30.27
N PHE A 133 12.72 -25.31 -29.46
CA PHE A 133 11.35 -25.00 -29.87
C PHE A 133 10.96 -23.70 -29.19
#